data_AF-A0A9P7YGE4-F1
#
_entry.id   AF-A0A9P7YGE4-F1
#
_cell.length_a   1.000
_cell.length_b   1.000
_cell.length_c   1.000
_cell.angle_alpha   90.00
_cell.angle_beta   90.00
_cell.angle_gamma   90.00
#
_symmetry.space_group_name_H-M   'P 1'
#
loop_
_entity.id
_entity.type
_entity.pdbx_description
1 polymer ?
#
loop_
_entity_poly.entity_id
_entity_poly.type
_entity_poly.pdbx_seq_one_letter_code
_entity_poly.pdbx_strand_id
1 'polypeptide(L)'
;RWRHIYSCHRKSLRATCGFAEMCFFYSEWVTGKDEWENHCQVHLDGHKPLPAQCDPLFYGGTLASPGIYPFCLDDTTLSATERIHQFHDKAEWRDHISDHFGIFEKYVGSLHEGTSPKCPIPKVTLSRRFRISATGEISPSEQPWC
;
A
#
# COMPACT_ATOMS: atom_id res chain seq x y z
N ARG A 1 -9.64 -12.50 -15.87
CA ARG A 1 -10.88 -13.03 -15.24
C ARG A 1 -11.23 -12.28 -13.96
N TRP A 2 -10.33 -12.20 -12.97
CA TRP A 2 -10.57 -11.50 -11.69
C TRP A 2 -11.05 -10.06 -11.83
N ARG A 3 -10.33 -9.23 -12.62
CA ARG A 3 -10.66 -7.81 -12.83
C ARG A 3 -12.11 -7.60 -13.30
N HIS A 4 -12.57 -8.47 -14.20
CA HIS A 4 -13.95 -8.45 -14.68
C HIS A 4 -14.95 -8.76 -13.56
N ILE A 5 -14.72 -9.84 -12.81
CA ILE A 5 -15.58 -10.23 -11.66
C ILE A 5 -15.68 -9.08 -10.64
N TYR A 6 -14.52 -8.52 -10.24
CA TYR A 6 -14.47 -7.37 -9.34
C TYR A 6 -15.26 -6.18 -9.90
N SER A 7 -15.00 -5.78 -11.15
CA SER A 7 -15.67 -4.63 -11.77
C SER A 7 -17.18 -4.81 -11.93
N CYS A 8 -17.63 -6.01 -12.30
CA CYS A 8 -19.04 -6.33 -12.46
C CYS A 8 -19.76 -6.30 -11.12
N HIS A 9 -19.17 -6.89 -10.08
CA HIS A 9 -19.76 -6.89 -8.75
C HIS A 9 -19.80 -5.47 -8.15
N ARG A 10 -18.72 -4.71 -8.25
CA ARG A 10 -18.67 -3.29 -7.84
C ARG A 10 -19.74 -2.48 -8.55
N LYS A 11 -19.92 -2.66 -9.87
CA LYS A 11 -20.94 -1.97 -10.66
C LYS A 11 -22.35 -2.34 -10.19
N SER A 12 -22.60 -3.62 -9.92
CA SER A 12 -23.89 -4.09 -9.40
C SER A 12 -24.20 -3.48 -8.03
N LEU A 13 -23.24 -3.48 -7.10
CA LEU A 13 -23.43 -2.89 -5.78
C LEU A 13 -23.65 -1.38 -5.86
N ARG A 14 -22.87 -0.67 -6.69
CA ARG A 14 -23.05 0.77 -6.90
C ARG A 14 -24.42 1.11 -7.51
N ALA A 15 -24.97 0.24 -8.36
CA ALA A 15 -26.30 0.45 -8.92
C ALA A 15 -27.40 0.39 -7.85
N THR A 16 -27.21 -0.43 -6.80
CA THR A 16 -28.19 -0.59 -5.71
C THR A 16 -27.95 0.37 -4.54
N CYS A 17 -26.69 0.60 -4.17
CA CYS A 17 -26.30 1.32 -2.96
C CYS A 17 -25.76 2.73 -3.22
N GLY A 18 -25.51 3.11 -4.49
CA GLY A 18 -24.89 4.39 -4.86
C GLY A 18 -23.36 4.43 -4.65
N PHE A 19 -22.83 3.61 -3.75
CA PHE A 19 -21.40 3.47 -3.48
C PHE A 19 -21.04 1.99 -3.27
N ALA A 20 -19.81 1.63 -3.64
CA ALA A 20 -19.22 0.35 -3.28
C ALA A 20 -17.70 0.39 -3.48
N GLU A 21 -16.97 0.02 -2.43
CA GLU A 21 -15.55 -0.30 -2.47
C GLU A 21 -15.32 -1.65 -1.79
N MET A 22 -14.22 -2.31 -2.16
CA MET A 22 -13.78 -3.52 -1.49
C MET A 22 -12.53 -3.18 -0.68
N CYS A 23 -12.53 -3.52 0.61
CA CYS A 23 -11.29 -3.62 1.36
C CYS A 23 -10.62 -4.94 1.01
N PHE A 24 -9.45 -4.92 0.39
CA PHE A 24 -8.70 -6.15 0.14
C PHE A 24 -8.05 -6.70 1.39
N PHE A 25 -7.69 -5.82 2.34
CA PHE A 25 -7.08 -6.25 3.60
C PHE A 25 -8.06 -7.12 4.40
N TYR A 26 -9.33 -6.73 4.50
CA TYR A 26 -10.39 -7.54 5.14
C TYR A 26 -11.13 -8.48 4.19
N SER A 27 -10.99 -8.31 2.86
CA SER A 27 -11.78 -9.02 1.84
C SER A 27 -13.29 -8.78 1.95
N GLU A 28 -13.69 -7.54 2.26
CA GLU A 28 -15.07 -7.14 2.53
C GLU A 28 -15.51 -6.01 1.59
N TRP A 29 -16.79 -5.99 1.23
CA TRP A 29 -17.40 -4.89 0.48
C TRP A 29 -18.05 -3.90 1.45
N VAL A 30 -17.77 -2.61 1.26
CA VAL A 30 -18.38 -1.51 1.99
C VAL A 30 -19.19 -0.68 1.01
N THR A 31 -20.46 -0.48 1.33
CA THR A 31 -21.44 0.12 0.41
C THR A 31 -21.87 1.54 0.78
N GLY A 32 -21.47 2.05 1.96
CA GLY A 32 -21.58 3.45 2.33
C GLY A 32 -20.27 4.21 2.15
N LYS A 33 -20.36 5.47 1.70
CA LYS A 33 -19.17 6.35 1.57
C LYS A 33 -18.57 6.69 2.94
N ASP A 34 -19.41 7.08 3.90
CA ASP A 34 -18.96 7.41 5.26
C ASP A 34 -18.50 6.14 6.01
N GLU A 35 -19.18 5.01 5.76
CA GLU A 35 -18.75 3.70 6.26
C GLU A 35 -17.36 3.33 5.73
N TRP A 36 -17.06 3.63 4.47
CA TRP A 36 -15.76 3.39 3.86
C TRP A 36 -14.66 4.27 4.46
N GLU A 37 -14.94 5.56 4.66
CA GLU A 37 -14.01 6.47 5.32
C GLU A 37 -13.69 6.00 6.74
N ASN A 38 -14.71 5.65 7.53
CA ASN A 38 -14.51 5.10 8.87
C ASN A 38 -13.77 3.75 8.84
N HIS A 39 -14.09 2.88 7.87
CA HIS A 39 -13.39 1.62 7.67
C HIS A 39 -11.90 1.83 7.39
N CYS A 40 -11.55 2.81 6.55
CA CYS A 40 -10.16 3.21 6.32
C CYS A 40 -9.51 3.73 7.61
N GLN A 41 -10.20 4.55 8.40
CA GLN A 41 -9.64 5.06 9.65
C GLN A 41 -9.28 3.93 10.64
N VAL A 42 -10.11 2.87 10.71
CA VAL A 42 -9.82 1.68 11.54
C VAL A 42 -8.47 1.04 11.19
N HIS A 43 -8.08 1.00 9.91
CA HIS A 43 -6.74 0.53 9.50
C HIS A 43 -5.64 1.48 9.95
N LEU A 44 -5.83 2.81 9.80
CA LEU A 44 -4.84 3.81 10.24
C LEU A 44 -4.60 3.77 11.75
N ASP A 45 -5.64 3.44 12.52
CA ASP A 45 -5.57 3.28 13.97
C ASP A 45 -4.85 1.98 14.40
N GLY A 46 -4.38 1.17 13.45
CA GLY A 46 -3.55 0.00 13.72
C GLY A 46 -4.31 -1.27 14.09
N HIS A 47 -5.63 -1.32 13.88
CA HIS A 47 -6.43 -2.52 14.18
C HIS A 47 -6.10 -3.71 13.28
N LYS A 48 -5.46 -3.47 12.13
CA LYS A 48 -4.95 -4.50 11.24
C LYS A 48 -3.67 -4.02 10.53
N PRO A 49 -2.61 -4.83 10.50
CA PRO A 49 -1.38 -4.44 9.83
C PRO A 49 -1.61 -4.37 8.31
N LEU A 50 -1.12 -3.29 7.71
CA LEU A 50 -1.03 -3.17 6.26
C LEU A 50 0.04 -4.13 5.72
N PRO A 51 -0.08 -4.61 4.46
CA PRO A 51 0.93 -5.46 3.86
C PRO A 51 2.29 -4.77 3.83
N ALA A 52 3.37 -5.52 4.07
CA ALA A 52 4.73 -5.00 3.94
C ALA A 52 5.08 -4.61 2.49
N GLN A 53 4.35 -5.16 1.51
CA GLN A 53 4.54 -4.86 0.09
C GLN A 53 3.70 -3.64 -0.31
N CYS A 54 4.35 -2.64 -0.90
CA CYS A 54 3.69 -1.42 -1.35
C CYS A 54 3.14 -1.52 -2.79
N ASP A 55 3.73 -2.34 -3.68
CA ASP A 55 3.23 -2.48 -5.04
C ASP A 55 2.09 -3.51 -5.14
N PRO A 56 1.14 -3.35 -6.09
CA PRO A 56 0.09 -4.33 -6.29
C PRO A 56 0.66 -5.72 -6.59
N LEU A 57 0.29 -6.72 -5.79
CA LEU A 57 0.73 -8.10 -5.92
C LEU A 57 -0.28 -8.91 -6.72
N PHE A 58 0.17 -9.59 -7.76
CA PHE A 58 -0.66 -10.49 -8.57
C PHE A 58 -0.18 -11.94 -8.45
N TYR A 59 -1.12 -12.86 -8.26
CA TYR A 59 -0.88 -14.30 -8.27
C TYR A 59 -1.84 -14.98 -9.25
N GLY A 60 -1.32 -15.73 -10.22
CA GLY A 60 -2.13 -16.42 -11.23
C GLY A 60 -3.04 -15.49 -12.04
N GLY A 61 -2.64 -14.23 -12.26
CA GLY A 61 -3.46 -13.22 -12.96
C GLY A 61 -4.61 -12.64 -12.14
N THR A 62 -4.62 -12.88 -10.82
CA THR A 62 -5.56 -12.33 -9.84
C THR A 62 -4.82 -11.37 -8.92
N LEU A 63 -5.44 -10.24 -8.57
CA LEU A 63 -4.88 -9.33 -7.57
C LEU A 63 -4.98 -10.00 -6.20
N ALA A 64 -3.83 -10.25 -5.60
CA ALA A 64 -3.70 -10.88 -4.28
C ALA A 64 -3.59 -9.83 -3.16
N SER A 65 -2.93 -8.69 -3.44
CA SER A 65 -2.86 -7.55 -2.53
C SER A 65 -2.88 -6.26 -3.34
N PRO A 66 -3.63 -5.22 -2.92
CA PRO A 66 -3.57 -3.92 -3.56
C PRO A 66 -2.20 -3.29 -3.29
N GLY A 67 -1.83 -2.35 -4.15
CA GLY A 67 -0.75 -1.42 -3.84
C GLY A 67 -1.22 -0.36 -2.86
N ILE A 68 -0.29 0.14 -2.07
CA ILE A 68 -0.42 1.28 -1.15
C ILE A 68 0.79 2.19 -1.33
N TYR A 69 0.64 3.47 -1.02
CA TYR A 69 1.75 4.42 -1.10
C TYR A 69 2.09 4.97 0.30
N PRO A 70 3.30 4.73 0.81
CA PRO A 70 3.68 5.14 2.17
C PRO A 70 3.54 6.63 2.47
N PHE A 71 3.79 7.51 1.49
CA PHE A 71 3.67 8.95 1.77
C PHE A 71 2.21 9.39 1.90
N CYS A 72 1.28 8.81 1.12
CA CYS A 72 -0.14 9.04 1.36
C CYS A 72 -0.54 8.51 2.74
N LEU A 73 -0.02 7.36 3.16
CA LEU A 73 -0.31 6.83 4.49
C LEU A 73 0.13 7.79 5.62
N ASP A 74 1.27 8.45 5.48
CA ASP A 74 1.80 9.38 6.47
C ASP A 74 1.26 10.82 6.35
N ASP A 75 0.58 11.17 5.25
CA ASP A 75 0.05 12.51 5.04
C ASP A 75 -1.27 12.73 5.79
N THR A 76 -1.18 13.39 6.94
CA THR A 76 -2.33 13.70 7.81
C THR A 76 -3.25 14.79 7.26
N THR A 77 -2.90 15.43 6.14
CA THR A 77 -3.76 16.40 5.47
C THR A 77 -4.82 15.73 4.57
N LEU A 78 -4.63 14.44 4.26
CA LEU A 78 -5.53 13.62 3.47
C LEU A 78 -6.58 12.91 4.34
N SER A 79 -7.74 12.64 3.75
CA SER A 79 -8.77 11.78 4.36
C SER A 79 -8.27 10.34 4.51
N ALA A 80 -8.89 9.54 5.39
CA ALA A 80 -8.49 8.15 5.58
C ALA A 80 -8.60 7.33 4.29
N THR A 81 -9.62 7.60 3.47
CA THR A 81 -9.78 6.99 2.14
C THR A 81 -8.62 7.32 1.20
N GLU A 82 -8.14 8.57 1.21
CA GLU A 82 -7.00 8.99 0.39
C GLU A 82 -5.68 8.40 0.89
N ARG A 83 -5.49 8.35 2.22
CA ARG A 83 -4.30 7.78 2.84
C ARG A 83 -4.17 6.28 2.55
N ILE A 84 -5.26 5.52 2.60
CA ILE A 84 -5.31 4.08 2.29
C ILE A 84 -5.82 3.84 0.88
N HIS A 85 -5.43 4.67 -0.08
CA HIS A 85 -5.80 4.41 -1.46
C HIS A 85 -5.26 3.04 -1.92
N GLN A 86 -6.16 2.15 -2.33
CA GLN A 86 -5.85 0.80 -2.77
C GLN A 86 -5.68 0.78 -4.29
N PHE A 87 -4.45 0.65 -4.76
CA PHE A 87 -4.16 0.56 -6.19
C PHE A 87 -4.38 -0.87 -6.69
N HIS A 88 -5.29 -1.05 -7.64
CA HIS A 88 -5.59 -2.37 -8.22
C HIS A 88 -4.82 -2.65 -9.51
N ASP A 89 -4.18 -1.65 -10.08
CA ASP A 89 -3.40 -1.74 -11.30
C ASP A 89 -1.97 -1.22 -11.08
N LYS A 90 -1.00 -1.94 -11.63
CA LYS A 90 0.42 -1.62 -11.43
C LYS A 90 0.85 -0.37 -12.21
N ALA A 91 0.19 -0.04 -13.32
CA ALA A 91 0.47 1.19 -14.05
C ALA A 91 -0.01 2.41 -13.25
N GLU A 92 -1.27 2.37 -12.79
CA GLU A 92 -1.85 3.43 -11.95
C GLU A 92 -1.00 3.70 -10.69
N TRP A 93 -0.57 2.63 -10.00
CA TRP A 93 0.33 2.76 -8.86
C TRP A 93 1.67 3.40 -9.20
N ARG A 94 2.27 3.05 -10.35
CA ARG A 94 3.54 3.65 -10.80
C ARG A 94 3.37 5.11 -11.17
N ASP A 95 2.30 5.44 -11.89
CA ASP A 95 2.01 6.80 -12.34
C ASP A 95 1.82 7.72 -11.12
N HIS A 96 1.06 7.27 -10.11
CA HIS A 96 0.90 8.00 -8.84
C HIS A 96 2.23 8.25 -8.13
N ILE A 97 3.12 7.25 -8.09
CA ILE A 97 4.45 7.39 -7.52
C ILE A 97 5.29 8.39 -8.31
N SER A 98 5.26 8.31 -9.65
CA SER A 98 5.98 9.23 -10.53
C SER A 98 5.52 10.67 -10.35
N ASP A 99 4.21 10.91 -10.17
CA ASP A 99 3.68 12.24 -9.88
C ASP A 99 4.22 12.79 -8.56
N HIS A 100 4.28 11.95 -7.51
CA HIS A 100 4.89 12.33 -6.24
C HIS A 100 6.39 12.60 -6.35
N PHE A 101 7.14 11.84 -7.17
CA PHE A 101 8.54 12.14 -7.44
C PHE A 101 8.74 13.44 -8.22
N GLY A 102 7.90 13.72 -9.22
CA GLY A 102 7.96 14.99 -9.96
C GLY A 102 7.62 16.19 -9.07
N ILE A 103 6.73 16.02 -8.10
CA ILE A 103 6.48 17.00 -7.04
C ILE A 103 7.74 17.15 -6.18
N PHE A 104 8.32 16.06 -5.72
CA PHE A 104 9.52 16.05 -4.90
C PHE A 104 10.72 16.72 -5.58
N GLU A 105 10.99 16.43 -6.86
CA GLU A 105 12.05 17.05 -7.64
C GLU A 105 11.86 18.56 -7.79
N LYS A 106 10.62 19.05 -7.93
CA LYS A 106 10.33 20.49 -7.93
C LYS A 106 10.61 21.14 -6.57
N TYR A 107 10.26 20.45 -5.48
CA TYR A 107 10.57 20.92 -4.12
C TYR A 107 12.08 20.90 -3.83
N VAL A 108 12.79 19.87 -4.26
CA VAL A 108 14.25 19.76 -4.06
C VAL A 108 15.01 20.70 -4.99
N GLY A 109 14.57 20.86 -6.24
CA GLY A 109 15.15 21.80 -7.20
C GLY A 109 14.97 23.27 -6.83
N SER A 110 14.05 23.58 -5.90
CA SER A 110 13.95 24.90 -5.27
C SER A 110 14.76 25.04 -3.98
N LEU A 111 15.31 23.94 -3.45
CA LEU A 111 16.30 23.93 -2.38
C LEU A 111 17.71 24.07 -2.99
N HIS A 112 18.44 25.12 -2.60
CA HIS A 112 19.78 25.41 -3.12
C HIS A 112 20.71 24.18 -3.18
N GLU A 113 21.47 24.12 -4.27
CA GLU A 113 22.52 23.13 -4.59
C GLU A 113 23.36 22.78 -3.35
N GLY A 114 23.25 21.53 -2.87
CA GLY A 114 24.17 21.00 -1.85
C GLY A 114 23.62 20.00 -0.84
N THR A 115 22.29 19.84 -0.72
CA THR A 115 21.74 18.84 0.21
C THR A 115 21.04 17.73 -0.55
N SER A 116 21.73 16.59 -0.68
CA SER A 116 21.13 15.35 -1.15
C SER A 116 19.95 14.99 -0.24
N PRO A 117 18.72 14.87 -0.75
CA PRO A 117 17.58 14.52 0.07
C PRO A 117 17.81 13.19 0.77
N LYS A 118 17.65 13.16 2.09
CA LYS A 118 17.76 11.93 2.86
C LYS A 118 16.60 11.01 2.48
N CYS A 119 16.92 9.76 2.17
CA CYS A 119 15.93 8.71 1.99
C CYS A 119 14.99 8.69 3.21
N PRO A 120 13.67 8.86 3.02
CA PRO A 120 12.71 8.87 4.13
C PRO A 120 12.46 7.49 4.73
N ILE A 121 13.00 6.44 4.11
CA ILE A 121 13.04 5.12 4.72
C ILE A 121 13.98 5.20 5.93
N PRO A 122 13.53 4.89 7.16
CA PRO A 122 14.41 4.76 8.30
C PRO A 122 15.58 3.88 7.90
N LYS A 123 16.81 4.29 8.25
CA LYS A 123 17.98 3.42 8.11
C LYS A 123 17.82 2.27 9.09
N VAL A 124 16.96 1.31 8.77
CA VAL A 124 16.99 0.01 9.42
C VAL A 124 18.29 -0.59 8.94
N THR A 125 19.30 -0.54 9.79
CA THR A 125 20.52 -1.33 9.61
C THR A 125 20.12 -2.79 9.70
N LEU A 126 19.59 -3.34 8.61
CA LEU A 126 19.61 -4.76 8.38
C LEU A 126 21.07 -5.12 8.12
N SER A 127 21.82 -5.27 9.22
CA SER A 127 23.01 -6.10 9.23
C SER A 127 22.55 -7.54 9.03
N ARG A 128 22.15 -7.87 7.80
CA ARG A 128 22.04 -9.27 7.37
C ARG A 128 23.47 -9.79 7.25
N ARG A 129 24.05 -10.15 8.38
CA ARG A 129 25.13 -11.14 8.42
C ARG A 129 24.52 -12.47 8.01
N PHE A 130 24.45 -12.73 6.71
CA PHE A 130 24.35 -14.09 6.24
C PHE A 130 25.66 -14.79 6.60
N ARG A 131 25.66 -15.53 7.70
CA ARG A 131 26.71 -16.51 7.94
C ARG A 131 26.30 -17.77 7.19
N ILE A 132 26.85 -17.95 5.98
CA ILE A 132 26.76 -19.23 5.28
C ILE A 132 27.69 -20.18 6.05
N SER A 133 27.12 -21.05 6.87
CA SER A 133 27.86 -22.17 7.47
C SER A 133 27.96 -23.28 6.42
N ALA A 134 29.15 -23.85 6.25
CA ALA A 134 29.51 -24.79 5.18
C ALA A 134 28.87 -26.20 5.27
N THR A 135 27.75 -26.37 5.98
CA THR A 135 27.15 -27.69 6.23
C THR A 135 25.66 -27.81 5.87
N GLY A 136 25.05 -26.81 5.21
CA GLY A 136 23.79 -27.03 4.47
C GLY A 136 22.55 -27.42 5.29
N GLU A 137 22.48 -27.10 6.58
CA GLU A 137 21.28 -27.30 7.39
C GLU A 137 20.71 -25.96 7.89
N ILE A 138 19.44 -25.68 7.54
CA ILE A 138 18.68 -24.54 8.04
C ILE A 138 17.89 -25.03 9.26
N SER A 139 18.29 -24.59 10.45
CA SER A 139 17.54 -24.85 11.69
C SER A 139 16.64 -23.64 12.02
N PRO A 140 15.38 -23.83 12.43
CA PRO A 140 14.46 -22.73 12.68
C PRO A 140 14.69 -22.17 14.08
N SER A 141 15.41 -21.06 14.19
CA SER A 141 15.45 -20.26 15.42
C SER A 141 14.58 -19.02 15.26
N GLU A 142 13.43 -19.07 15.93
CA GLU A 142 12.69 -17.99 16.59
C GLU A 142 12.83 -16.60 15.95
N GLN A 143 11.83 -16.25 15.12
CA GLN A 143 11.61 -14.86 14.73
C GLN A 143 10.72 -14.19 15.78
N PRO A 144 11.18 -13.13 16.47
CA PRO A 144 10.27 -12.20 17.11
C PRO A 144 9.61 -11.36 16.01
N TRP A 145 8.28 -11.44 16.02
CA TRP A 145 7.30 -10.82 15.14
C TRP A 145 7.46 -9.29 15.10
N CYS A 146 7.43 -8.72 13.90
CA CYS A 146 7.09 -7.31 13.68
C CYS A 146 5.57 -7.19 13.50
#